data_AF-A0A356X1F2-F1
#
_entry.id   AF-A0A356X1F2-F1
#
_cell.length_a   1.000
_cell.length_b   1.000
_cell.length_c   1.000
_cell.angle_alpha   90.00
_cell.angle_beta   90.00
_cell.angle_gamma   90.00
#
_symmetry.space_group_name_H-M   'P 1'
#
loop_
_entity.id
_entity.type
_entity.pdbx_description
1 polymer ?
#
loop_
_entity_poly.entity_id
_entity_poly.type
_entity_poly.pdbx_seq_one_letter_code
_entity_poly.pdbx_strand_id
1 'polypeptide(L)'
;SGKYESSKDMINNMKKSMESMGYYIVMAFFCALFIDAFASSNIGLLVALKGANFLQSLALPGEITIVGIIILSAIVNLLVGSASAKWALIAPI
;
A
#
# COMPACT_ATOMS: atom_id res chain seq x y z
N SER A 1 22.75 3.48 31.38
CA SER A 1 22.25 3.31 30.01
C SER A 1 23.22 2.41 29.28
N GLY A 2 22.89 1.13 29.12
CA GLY A 2 23.72 0.14 28.42
C GLY A 2 22.77 -0.89 27.81
N LYS A 3 22.27 -0.61 26.60
CA LYS A 3 21.30 -1.46 25.90
C LYS A 3 21.96 -2.44 24.91
N TYR A 4 23.26 -2.26 24.66
CA TYR A 4 24.07 -3.08 23.77
C TYR A 4 25.47 -3.14 24.38
N GLU A 5 25.91 -4.32 24.80
CA GLU A 5 27.23 -4.52 25.42
C GLU A 5 28.25 -5.02 24.39
N SER A 6 27.78 -5.63 23.30
CA SER A 6 28.61 -6.08 22.18
C SER A 6 27.95 -5.84 20.81
N SER A 7 28.75 -5.71 19.76
CA SER A 7 28.29 -5.74 18.37
C SER A 7 27.46 -6.99 18.04
N LYS A 8 27.70 -8.10 18.76
CA LYS A 8 26.86 -9.32 18.66
C LYS A 8 25.42 -9.08 19.13
N ASP A 9 25.21 -8.29 20.18
CA ASP A 9 23.86 -7.99 20.69
C ASP A 9 23.10 -7.10 19.72
N MET A 10 23.80 -6.17 19.06
CA MET A 10 23.22 -5.36 17.99
C MET A 10 22.75 -6.25 16.84
N ILE A 11 23.59 -7.18 16.36
CA ILE A 11 23.23 -8.11 15.27
C ILE A 11 22.08 -9.04 15.68
N ASN A 12 22.07 -9.55 16.91
CA ASN A 12 20.99 -10.40 17.40
C ASN A 12 19.65 -9.65 17.48
N ASN A 13 19.65 -8.39 17.91
CA ASN A 13 18.43 -7.58 17.89
C ASN A 13 17.95 -7.26 16.48
N MET A 14 18.86 -7.00 15.53
CA MET A 14 18.50 -6.83 14.12
C MET A 14 17.87 -8.09 13.53
N LYS A 15 18.42 -9.27 13.83
CA LYS A 15 17.82 -10.56 13.42
C LYS A 15 16.40 -10.72 13.97
N LYS A 16 16.19 -10.45 15.26
CA LYS A 16 14.88 -10.59 15.90
C LYS A 16 13.85 -9.62 15.33
N SER A 17 14.25 -8.40 15.00
CA SER A 17 13.39 -7.46 14.27
C SER A 17 13.03 -7.98 12.88
N MET A 18 13.98 -8.53 12.12
CA MET A 18 13.69 -9.11 10.80
C MET A 18 12.79 -10.33 10.86
N GLU A 19 12.92 -11.16 11.89
CA GLU A 19 12.02 -12.30 12.12
C GLU A 19 10.57 -11.84 12.31
N SER A 20 10.35 -10.75 13.06
CA SER A 20 9.01 -10.16 13.23
C SER A 20 8.42 -9.56 11.94
N MET A 21 9.27 -9.23 10.96
CA MET A 21 8.86 -8.72 9.65
C MET A 21 8.62 -9.81 8.60
N GLY A 22 8.82 -11.09 8.94
CA GLY A 22 8.68 -12.20 7.98
C GLY A 22 7.32 -12.23 7.27
N TYR A 23 6.23 -12.01 8.02
CA TYR A 23 4.87 -11.95 7.45
C TYR A 23 4.71 -10.80 6.43
N TYR A 24 5.28 -9.63 6.75
CA TYR A 24 5.26 -8.49 5.84
C TYR A 24 6.05 -8.75 4.55
N ILE A 25 7.21 -9.41 4.66
CA ILE A 25 8.06 -9.73 3.50
C ILE A 25 7.33 -10.67 2.53
N VAL A 26 6.65 -11.70 3.05
CA VAL A 26 5.87 -12.64 2.21
C VAL A 26 4.72 -11.91 1.51
N MET A 27 3.96 -11.09 2.23
CA MET A 27 2.89 -10.28 1.64
C MET A 27 3.43 -9.35 0.55
N ALA A 28 4.49 -8.59 0.85
CA ALA A 28 5.11 -7.65 -0.07
C ALA A 28 5.64 -8.35 -1.34
N PHE A 29 6.15 -9.57 -1.22
CA PHE A 29 6.59 -10.38 -2.37
C PHE A 29 5.43 -10.66 -3.34
N PHE A 30 4.28 -11.12 -2.83
CA PHE A 30 3.11 -11.36 -3.67
C PHE A 30 2.51 -10.06 -4.22
N CYS A 31 2.48 -8.99 -3.43
CA CYS A 31 2.07 -7.67 -3.91
C CYS A 31 2.98 -7.19 -5.05
N ALA A 32 4.29 -7.37 -4.95
CA ALA A 32 5.23 -7.00 -6.00
C ALA A 32 5.00 -7.78 -7.30
N LEU A 33 4.77 -9.09 -7.20
CA LEU A 33 4.41 -9.93 -8.37
C LEU A 33 3.08 -9.48 -8.99
N PHE A 34 2.09 -9.12 -8.18
CA PHE A 34 0.83 -8.59 -8.67
C PHE A 34 1.02 -7.24 -9.36
N ILE A 35 1.78 -6.31 -8.77
CA ILE A 35 2.07 -4.99 -9.36
C ILE A 35 2.76 -5.16 -10.72
N ASP A 36 3.74 -6.06 -10.82
CA ASP A 36 4.45 -6.33 -12.07
C ASP A 36 3.52 -6.92 -13.15
N ALA A 37 2.68 -7.89 -12.79
CA ALA A 37 1.66 -8.45 -13.68
C ALA A 37 0.60 -7.40 -14.08
N PHE A 38 0.21 -6.52 -13.16
CA PHE A 38 -0.77 -5.46 -13.38
C PHE A 38 -0.24 -4.35 -14.30
N ALA A 39 1.04 -3.99 -14.13
CA ALA A 39 1.72 -3.02 -14.96
C ALA A 39 1.98 -3.57 -16.38
N SER A 40 2.48 -4.81 -16.50
CA SER A 40 2.76 -5.44 -17.79
C SER A 40 1.49 -5.72 -18.62
N SER A 41 0.35 -5.95 -17.97
CA SER A 41 -0.93 -6.22 -18.65
C SER A 41 -1.65 -4.96 -19.17
N ASN A 42 -1.14 -3.75 -18.92
CA ASN A 42 -1.79 -2.47 -19.23
C ASN A 42 -3.18 -2.29 -18.61
N ILE A 43 -3.58 -3.16 -17.67
CA ILE A 43 -4.87 -3.05 -16.98
C ILE A 43 -4.91 -1.78 -16.14
N GLY A 44 -3.78 -1.37 -15.53
CA GLY A 44 -3.69 -0.11 -14.81
C GLY A 44 -4.04 1.11 -15.66
N LEU A 45 -3.55 1.16 -16.91
CA LEU A 45 -3.89 2.23 -17.84
C LEU A 45 -5.39 2.21 -18.21
N LEU A 46 -5.95 1.03 -18.47
CA LEU A 46 -7.38 0.86 -18.77
C LEU A 46 -8.28 1.25 -17.60
N VAL A 47 -7.91 0.89 -16.38
CA VAL A 47 -8.64 1.24 -15.15
C VAL A 47 -8.57 2.75 -14.92
N ALA A 48 -7.40 3.38 -15.08
CA ALA A 48 -7.23 4.83 -14.97
C ALA A 48 -8.09 5.59 -16.00
N LEU A 49 -8.10 5.14 -17.26
CA LEU A 49 -8.92 5.76 -18.31
C LEU A 49 -10.42 5.60 -18.08
N LYS A 50 -10.88 4.41 -17.66
CA LYS A 50 -12.30 4.17 -17.33
C LYS A 50 -12.71 4.96 -16.08
N GLY A 51 -11.86 5.03 -15.07
CA GLY A 51 -12.09 5.81 -13.85
C GLY A 51 -12.16 7.31 -14.14
N ALA A 52 -11.24 7.83 -14.96
CA ALA A 52 -11.26 9.22 -15.39
C ALA A 52 -12.53 9.57 -16.18
N ASN A 53 -12.94 8.71 -17.12
CA ASN A 53 -14.19 8.90 -17.86
C ASN A 53 -15.43 8.82 -16.98
N PHE A 54 -15.44 7.94 -15.96
CA PHE A 54 -16.53 7.85 -14.99
C PHE A 54 -16.63 9.11 -14.11
N LEU A 55 -15.50 9.64 -13.65
CA LEU A 55 -15.48 10.90 -12.92
C LEU A 55 -15.86 12.09 -13.80
N GLN A 56 -15.48 12.07 -15.08
CA GLN A 56 -15.83 13.11 -16.04
C GLN A 56 -17.33 13.08 -16.41
N SER A 57 -17.94 11.91 -16.55
CA SER A 57 -19.38 11.77 -16.85
C SER A 57 -20.28 12.22 -15.69
N LEU A 58 -19.77 12.15 -14.46
CA LEU A 58 -20.46 12.67 -13.28
C LEU A 58 -20.47 14.21 -13.22
N ALA A 59 -19.65 14.91 -14.03
CA ALA A 59 -19.58 16.37 -14.12
C ALA A 59 -19.53 17.08 -12.75
N LEU A 60 -18.89 16.45 -11.76
CA LEU A 60 -18.89 16.94 -10.38
C LEU A 60 -17.95 18.13 -10.21
N PRO A 61 -18.34 19.18 -9.45
CA PRO A 61 -17.44 20.23 -9.02
C PRO A 61 -16.20 19.65 -8.33
N GLY A 62 -15.01 20.19 -8.60
CA GLY A 62 -13.74 19.66 -8.08
C GLY A 62 -13.68 19.52 -6.56
N GLU A 63 -14.41 20.37 -5.84
CA GLU A 63 -14.55 20.34 -4.38
C GLU A 63 -15.23 19.04 -3.89
N ILE A 64 -16.27 18.59 -4.59
CA ILE A 64 -17.02 17.37 -4.24
C ILE A 64 -16.18 16.12 -4.56
N THR A 65 -15.42 16.15 -5.65
CA THR A 65 -14.52 15.05 -6.04
C THR A 65 -13.43 14.82 -4.99
N ILE A 66 -12.86 15.89 -4.42
CA ILE A 66 -11.87 15.80 -3.34
C ILE A 66 -12.50 15.20 -2.08
N VAL A 67 -13.69 15.64 -1.69
CA VAL A 67 -14.41 15.06 -0.53
C VAL A 67 -14.72 13.58 -0.75
N GLY A 68 -15.10 13.19 -1.97
CA GLY A 68 -15.32 11.80 -2.35
C GLY A 68 -14.06 10.92 -2.18
N ILE A 69 -12.90 11.41 -2.61
CA ILE A 69 -11.60 10.73 -2.43
C ILE A 69 -11.27 10.58 -0.93
N ILE A 70 -11.52 11.61 -0.12
CA ILE A 70 -11.27 11.56 1.33
C ILE A 70 -12.14 10.50 1.99
N ILE A 71 -13.43 10.42 1.64
CA ILE A 71 -14.35 9.39 2.17
C ILE A 71 -13.93 7.99 1.73
N LEU A 72 -13.57 7.83 0.45
CA LEU A 72 -13.09 6.54 -0.06
C LEU A 72 -11.84 6.07 0.69
N SER A 73 -10.88 6.98 0.89
CA SER A 73 -9.67 6.73 1.68
C SER A 73 -10.01 6.33 3.12
N ALA A 74 -10.97 7.01 3.76
CA ALA A 74 -11.42 6.70 5.12
C ALA A 74 -12.06 5.30 5.23
N ILE A 75 -12.87 4.88 4.24
CA ILE A 75 -13.47 3.54 4.20
C ILE A 75 -12.39 2.46 4.07
N VAL A 76 -11.44 2.65 3.15
CA VAL A 76 -10.30 1.72 2.99
C VAL A 76 -9.46 1.67 4.27
N ASN A 77 -9.33 2.80 4.96
CA ASN A 77 -8.61 2.91 6.22
C ASN A 77 -9.24 2.10 7.37
N LEU A 78 -10.55 1.84 7.32
CA LEU A 78 -11.27 1.00 8.29
C LEU A 78 -11.19 -0.51 7.97
N LEU A 79 -11.15 -0.88 6.68
CA LEU A 79 -11.10 -2.28 6.25
C LEU A 79 -9.71 -2.91 6.43
N VAL A 80 -8.65 -2.12 6.32
CA VAL A 80 -7.27 -2.56 6.52
C VAL A 80 -6.77 -1.94 7.82
N GLY A 81 -6.24 -2.71 8.77
CA GLY A 81 -5.76 -2.15 10.05
C GLY A 81 -4.33 -1.60 9.98
N SER A 82 -3.47 -2.19 9.16
CA SER A 82 -2.04 -1.85 9.08
C SER A 82 -1.75 -0.83 7.98
N ALA A 83 -1.07 0.27 8.33
CA ALA A 83 -0.72 1.35 7.41
C ALA A 83 0.18 0.87 6.25
N SER A 84 1.14 -0.03 6.51
CA SER A 84 2.03 -0.57 5.47
C SER A 84 1.33 -1.58 4.55
N ALA A 85 0.38 -2.35 5.10
CA ALA A 85 -0.44 -3.26 4.30
C ALA A 85 -1.44 -2.50 3.41
N LYS A 86 -1.94 -1.33 3.85
CA LYS A 86 -2.77 -0.43 3.01
C LYS A 86 -2.03 0.01 1.77
N TRP A 87 -0.86 0.63 1.96
CA TRP A 87 -0.13 1.20 0.84
C TRP A 87 0.41 0.15 -0.12
N ALA A 88 0.82 -1.03 0.37
CA ALA A 88 1.24 -2.14 -0.50
C ALA A 88 0.11 -2.67 -1.41
N LEU A 89 -1.15 -2.56 -0.98
CA LEU A 89 -2.33 -3.05 -1.71
C LEU A 89 -2.94 -1.99 -2.63
N ILE A 90 -2.83 -0.71 -2.26
CA ILE A 90 -3.36 0.45 -3.02
C ILE A 90 -2.35 0.97 -4.06
N ALA A 91 -1.04 0.78 -3.85
CA ALA A 91 0.01 1.23 -4.79
C ALA A 91 -0.16 0.84 -6.27
N PRO A 92 -0.72 -0.33 -6.64
CA PRO A 92 -0.94 -0.67 -8.04
C PRO A 92 -2.13 0.04 -8.71
N ILE A 93 -3.04 0.69 -7.97
CA ILE A 93 -4.29 1.27 -8.50
C ILE A 93 -4.38 2.78 -8.30
#